data_AF-A0A3S0K9H8-F1
#
_entry.id   AF-A0A3S0K9H8-F1
#
_cell.length_a   1.000
_cell.length_b   1.000
_cell.length_c   1.000
_cell.angle_alpha   90.00
_cell.angle_beta   90.00
_cell.angle_gamma   90.00
#
_symmetry.space_group_name_H-M   'P 1'
#
loop_
_entity.id
_entity.type
_entity.pdbx_description
1 polymer ?
#
loop_
_entity_poly.entity_id
_entity_poly.type
_entity_poly.pdbx_seq_one_letter_code
_entity_poly.pdbx_strand_id
1 'polypeptide(L)'
;MGTYSVTPTKWGLHVRMQGDLSITQRDAAIAEIAGHFNALRGKSWTSLIEFDHFQAENFRPERVVELVRLAKSCGHLRSAIVLTDWQWASTMADTMIAAGADDQVRIFVLPDWADEGCEIAMPWVLHGGAVPLVSEAA
;
A
#
# COMPACT_ATOMS: atom_id res chain seq x y z
N MET A 1 -13.30 -15.67 4.30
CA MET A 1 -13.99 -14.43 3.87
C MET A 1 -13.10 -13.26 4.25
N GLY A 2 -12.65 -12.47 3.28
CA GLY A 2 -11.73 -11.36 3.52
C GLY A 2 -12.41 -10.11 4.08
N THR A 3 -11.60 -9.24 4.66
CA THR A 3 -11.99 -7.98 5.29
C THR A 3 -11.04 -6.86 4.89
N TYR A 4 -11.48 -5.61 5.00
CA TYR A 4 -10.59 -4.47 4.83
C TYR A 4 -10.92 -3.38 5.85
N SER A 5 -9.94 -2.52 6.12
CA SER A 5 -10.12 -1.32 6.95
C SER A 5 -9.31 -0.16 6.40
N VAL A 6 -9.88 1.04 6.44
CA VAL A 6 -9.22 2.29 6.07
C VAL A 6 -9.28 3.23 7.28
N THR A 7 -8.12 3.52 7.86
CA THR A 7 -8.00 4.25 9.12
C THR A 7 -7.20 5.54 8.92
N PRO A 8 -7.84 6.72 9.04
CA PRO A 8 -7.12 7.99 9.11
C PRO A 8 -6.24 8.05 10.36
N THR A 9 -5.01 8.52 10.21
CA THR A 9 -4.05 8.65 11.31
C THR A 9 -3.51 10.07 11.39
N LYS A 10 -2.73 10.37 12.44
CA LYS A 10 -2.06 11.68 12.56
C LYS A 10 -1.02 11.94 11.44
N TRP A 11 -0.54 10.90 10.77
CA TRP A 11 0.50 10.96 9.74
C TRP A 11 -0.04 10.68 8.32
N GLY A 12 -1.32 10.35 8.18
CA GLY A 12 -1.98 10.15 6.89
C GLY A 12 -3.00 9.02 6.95
N LEU A 13 -2.72 7.90 6.26
CA LEU A 13 -3.71 6.83 6.06
C LEU A 13 -3.11 5.45 6.27
N HIS A 14 -3.78 4.62 7.05
CA HIS A 14 -3.46 3.21 7.23
C HIS A 14 -4.55 2.35 6.60
N VAL A 15 -4.17 1.48 5.67
CA VAL A 15 -5.07 0.58 4.95
C VAL A 15 -4.63 -0.84 5.24
N ARG A 16 -5.58 -1.70 5.59
CA ARG A 16 -5.35 -3.15 5.73
C ARG A 16 -6.37 -3.89 4.90
N MET A 17 -5.91 -4.83 4.08
CA MET A 17 -6.68 -5.73 3.24
C MET A 17 -6.29 -7.16 3.61
N GLN A 18 -7.24 -7.95 4.12
CA GLN A 18 -6.97 -9.26 4.68
C GLN A 18 -7.78 -10.35 3.99
N GLY A 19 -7.13 -11.48 3.68
CA GLY A 19 -7.80 -12.68 3.19
C GLY A 19 -8.38 -12.53 1.77
N ASP A 20 -9.34 -13.39 1.46
CA ASP A 20 -10.03 -13.46 0.16
C ASP A 20 -11.10 -12.36 0.02
N LEU A 21 -10.70 -11.24 -0.57
CA LEU A 21 -11.56 -10.09 -0.84
C LEU A 21 -12.15 -10.17 -2.25
N SER A 22 -13.48 -10.19 -2.32
CA SER A 22 -14.21 -10.09 -3.59
C SER A 22 -13.83 -8.82 -4.37
N ILE A 23 -14.01 -8.83 -5.70
CA ILE A 23 -13.78 -7.65 -6.55
C ILE A 23 -14.57 -6.44 -6.03
N THR A 24 -15.82 -6.64 -5.62
CA THR A 24 -16.67 -5.58 -5.06
C THR A 24 -16.09 -4.99 -3.77
N GLN A 25 -15.57 -5.81 -2.86
CA GLN A 25 -14.92 -5.31 -1.64
C GLN A 25 -13.63 -4.54 -1.96
N ARG A 26 -12.84 -5.01 -2.94
CA ARG A 26 -11.64 -4.32 -3.39
C ARG A 26 -11.98 -2.96 -4.01
N ASP A 27 -13.02 -2.88 -4.84
CA ASP A 27 -13.47 -1.62 -5.44
C ASP A 27 -14.04 -0.65 -4.39
N ALA A 28 -14.77 -1.17 -3.39
CA ALA A 28 -15.25 -0.38 -2.26
C ALA A 28 -14.08 0.20 -1.45
N ALA A 29 -13.06 -0.61 -1.14
CA ALA A 29 -11.87 -0.15 -0.44
C ALA A 29 -11.14 0.95 -1.21
N ILE A 30 -10.98 0.81 -2.53
CA ILE A 30 -10.36 1.83 -3.39
C ILE A 30 -11.15 3.15 -3.34
N ALA A 31 -12.47 3.08 -3.44
CA ALA A 31 -13.33 4.26 -3.37
C ALA A 31 -13.24 4.96 -2.00
N GLU A 32 -13.20 4.18 -0.92
CA GLU A 32 -13.07 4.69 0.45
C GLU A 32 -11.71 5.38 0.66
N ILE A 33 -10.61 4.74 0.24
CA ILE A 33 -9.26 5.32 0.27
C ILE A 33 -9.23 6.66 -0.47
N ALA A 34 -9.76 6.70 -1.70
CA ALA A 34 -9.81 7.93 -2.50
C ALA A 34 -10.65 9.03 -1.82
N GLY A 35 -11.74 8.65 -1.14
CA GLY A 35 -12.58 9.57 -0.36
C GLY A 35 -11.81 10.31 0.74
N HIS A 36 -10.84 9.65 1.38
CA HIS A 36 -10.03 10.27 2.43
C HIS A 36 -9.01 11.30 1.94
N PHE A 37 -8.59 11.24 0.66
CA PHE A 37 -7.55 12.12 0.15
C PHE A 37 -7.95 13.60 0.17
N ASN A 38 -9.24 13.90 0.00
CA ASN A 38 -9.75 15.27 0.09
C ASN A 38 -9.52 15.88 1.48
N ALA A 39 -9.67 15.09 2.54
CA ALA A 39 -9.43 15.55 3.92
C ALA A 39 -7.94 15.76 4.24
N LEU A 40 -7.05 15.15 3.46
CA LEU A 40 -5.60 15.22 3.61
C LEU A 40 -4.95 16.28 2.71
N ARG A 41 -5.71 16.83 1.75
CA ARG A 41 -5.22 17.83 0.80
C ARG A 41 -4.67 19.07 1.52
N GLY A 42 -3.53 19.57 1.03
CA GLY A 42 -2.87 20.77 1.57
C GLY A 42 -1.99 20.51 2.80
N LYS A 43 -1.86 19.25 3.23
CA LYS A 43 -0.87 18.81 4.21
C LYS A 43 0.07 17.79 3.57
N SER A 44 1.28 17.69 4.09
CA SER A 44 2.14 16.55 3.77
C SER A 44 1.69 15.33 4.58
N TRP A 45 1.50 14.20 3.92
CA TRP A 45 1.04 12.96 4.57
C TRP A 45 1.63 11.72 3.90
N THR A 46 1.52 10.58 4.58
CA THR A 46 2.08 9.29 4.17
C THR A 46 1.06 8.18 4.32
N SER A 47 1.29 7.03 3.68
CA SER A 47 0.40 5.88 3.81
C SER A 47 1.13 4.59 4.12
N LEU A 48 0.42 3.69 4.79
CA LEU A 48 0.78 2.28 4.95
C LEU A 48 -0.38 1.44 4.40
N ILE A 49 -0.08 0.55 3.46
CA ILE A 49 -1.04 -0.38 2.87
C ILE A 49 -0.56 -1.80 3.15
N GLU A 50 -1.37 -2.58 3.85
CA GLU A 50 -1.04 -3.94 4.24
C GLU A 50 -1.94 -4.94 3.50
N PHE A 51 -1.32 -5.86 2.79
CA PHE A 51 -1.96 -7.03 2.18
C PHE A 51 -1.62 -8.26 3.05
N ASP A 52 -2.46 -8.52 4.04
CA ASP A 52 -2.26 -9.53 5.07
C ASP A 52 -2.98 -10.83 4.70
N HIS A 53 -2.23 -11.90 4.39
CA HIS A 53 -2.80 -13.14 3.84
C HIS A 53 -3.80 -12.85 2.70
N PHE A 54 -3.55 -11.79 1.93
CA PHE A 54 -4.45 -11.34 0.88
C PHE A 54 -4.59 -12.47 -0.13
N GLN A 55 -5.80 -12.70 -0.61
CA GLN A 55 -6.12 -13.68 -1.64
C GLN A 55 -6.94 -12.96 -2.70
N ALA A 56 -6.45 -12.99 -3.94
CA ALA A 56 -7.10 -12.29 -5.03
C ALA A 56 -6.91 -13.04 -6.35
N GLU A 57 -8.00 -13.61 -6.85
CA GLU A 57 -8.11 -13.87 -8.28
C GLU A 57 -8.16 -12.53 -9.03
N ASN A 58 -7.43 -12.44 -10.15
CA ASN A 58 -7.29 -11.22 -10.94
C ASN A 58 -6.79 -10.05 -10.08
N PHE A 59 -5.53 -10.15 -9.64
CA PHE A 59 -4.84 -9.03 -9.00
C PHE A 59 -4.79 -7.83 -9.97
N ARG A 60 -5.12 -6.62 -9.48
CA ARG A 60 -5.27 -5.40 -10.30
C ARG A 60 -4.33 -4.29 -9.84
N PRO A 61 -2.99 -4.43 -9.99
CA PRO A 61 -2.00 -3.48 -9.47
C PRO A 61 -2.14 -2.06 -10.06
N GLU A 62 -2.61 -1.95 -11.30
CA GLU A 62 -2.93 -0.71 -12.00
C GLU A 62 -3.94 0.17 -11.24
N ARG A 63 -4.86 -0.42 -10.48
CA ARG A 63 -5.78 0.36 -9.64
C ARG A 63 -5.08 0.98 -8.43
N VAL A 64 -4.02 0.33 -7.94
CA VAL A 64 -3.15 0.88 -6.90
C VAL A 64 -2.28 2.00 -7.47
N VAL A 65 -1.79 1.86 -8.71
CA VAL A 65 -1.10 2.95 -9.43
C VAL A 65 -1.99 4.20 -9.55
N GLU A 66 -3.24 4.03 -9.97
CA GLU A 66 -4.21 5.14 -10.06
C GLU A 66 -4.38 5.85 -8.71
N LEU A 67 -4.50 5.07 -7.62
CA LEU A 67 -4.58 5.59 -6.26
C LEU A 67 -3.32 6.36 -5.86
N VAL A 68 -2.12 5.85 -6.13
CA VAL A 68 -0.85 6.52 -5.80
C VAL A 68 -0.73 7.85 -6.56
N ARG A 69 -1.05 7.87 -7.86
CA ARG A 69 -1.05 9.11 -8.66
C ARG A 69 -2.04 10.13 -8.11
N LEU A 70 -3.24 9.70 -7.73
CA LEU A 70 -4.23 10.57 -7.11
C LEU A 70 -3.74 11.08 -5.74
N ALA A 71 -3.14 10.22 -4.92
CA ALA A 71 -2.58 10.58 -3.63
C ALA A 71 -1.50 11.66 -3.78
N LYS A 72 -0.60 11.51 -4.77
CA LYS A 72 0.44 12.49 -5.12
C LYS A 72 -0.14 13.88 -5.34
N SER A 73 -1.22 13.97 -6.12
CA SER A 73 -1.92 15.23 -6.39
C SER A 73 -2.56 15.87 -5.14
N CYS A 74 -2.68 15.11 -4.05
CA CYS A 74 -3.24 15.53 -2.77
C CYS A 74 -2.17 15.75 -1.68
N GLY A 75 -0.89 15.88 -2.04
CA GLY A 75 0.19 16.18 -1.08
C GLY A 75 0.79 14.95 -0.38
N HIS A 76 0.48 13.76 -0.87
CA HIS A 76 1.11 12.53 -0.41
C HIS A 76 2.61 12.54 -0.69
N LEU A 77 3.40 12.13 0.29
CA LEU A 77 4.85 12.05 0.18
C LEU A 77 5.31 10.65 -0.24
N ARG A 78 4.78 9.61 0.42
CA ARG A 78 5.20 8.22 0.22
C ARG A 78 4.25 7.18 0.82
N SER A 79 4.21 5.99 0.23
CA SER A 79 3.39 4.85 0.63
C SER A 79 4.25 3.61 0.84
N ALA A 80 4.18 3.02 2.02
CA ALA A 80 4.69 1.66 2.21
C ALA A 80 3.58 0.69 1.81
N ILE A 81 3.93 -0.33 1.06
CA ILE A 81 3.05 -1.44 0.71
C ILE A 81 3.70 -2.70 1.28
N VAL A 82 2.99 -3.39 2.15
CA VAL A 82 3.43 -4.64 2.77
C VAL A 82 2.62 -5.77 2.15
N LEU A 83 3.28 -6.79 1.63
CA LEU A 83 2.68 -8.00 1.07
C LEU A 83 3.35 -9.22 1.67
N THR A 84 2.65 -10.36 1.67
CA THR A 84 3.26 -11.64 2.04
C THR A 84 3.66 -12.49 0.83
N ASP A 85 3.03 -12.24 -0.32
CA ASP A 85 3.31 -12.94 -1.58
C ASP A 85 4.34 -12.20 -2.44
N TRP A 86 5.47 -12.88 -2.72
CA TRP A 86 6.55 -12.34 -3.56
C TRP A 86 6.12 -12.11 -5.02
N GLN A 87 5.34 -13.01 -5.59
CA GLN A 87 4.89 -12.89 -6.98
C GLN A 87 4.04 -11.63 -7.16
N TRP A 88 3.18 -11.31 -6.20
CA TRP A 88 2.41 -10.07 -6.22
C TRP A 88 3.25 -8.83 -5.95
N ALA A 89 4.21 -8.91 -5.03
CA ALA A 89 5.14 -7.82 -4.79
C ALA A 89 5.95 -7.47 -6.05
N SER A 90 6.48 -8.49 -6.75
CA SER A 90 7.15 -8.32 -8.04
C SER A 90 6.22 -7.71 -9.08
N THR A 91 5.02 -8.26 -9.23
CA THR A 91 4.02 -7.76 -10.20
C THR A 91 3.64 -6.30 -9.92
N MET A 92 3.45 -5.94 -8.65
CA MET A 92 3.17 -4.56 -8.23
C MET A 92 4.36 -3.64 -8.54
N ALA A 93 5.58 -4.08 -8.25
CA ALA A 93 6.79 -3.31 -8.50
C ALA A 93 6.97 -3.03 -10.01
N ASP A 94 6.85 -4.05 -10.84
CA ASP A 94 6.93 -3.91 -12.31
C ASP A 94 5.87 -2.94 -12.83
N THR A 95 4.64 -3.04 -12.30
CA THR A 95 3.54 -2.15 -12.68
C THR A 95 3.79 -0.71 -12.25
N MET A 96 4.33 -0.47 -11.05
CA MET A 96 4.68 0.86 -10.54
C MET A 96 5.81 1.50 -11.37
N ILE A 97 6.87 0.74 -11.68
CA ILE A 97 7.99 1.19 -12.51
C ILE A 97 7.51 1.53 -13.91
N ALA A 98 6.75 0.64 -14.55
CA ALA A 98 6.19 0.87 -15.89
C ALA A 98 5.30 2.14 -15.94
N ALA A 99 4.64 2.45 -14.83
CA ALA A 99 3.82 3.64 -14.68
C ALA A 99 4.58 4.90 -14.25
N GLY A 100 5.87 4.81 -13.92
CA GLY A 100 6.64 5.92 -13.34
C GLY A 100 6.07 6.43 -12.02
N ALA A 101 5.50 5.53 -11.21
CA ALA A 101 4.89 5.81 -9.90
C ALA A 101 5.71 5.23 -8.73
N ASP A 102 6.89 4.69 -9.03
CA ASP A 102 7.82 4.07 -8.09
C ASP A 102 8.51 5.08 -7.16
N ASP A 103 8.49 6.38 -7.50
CA ASP A 103 9.16 7.44 -6.73
C ASP A 103 8.53 7.69 -5.34
N GLN A 104 7.29 7.27 -5.11
CA GLN A 104 6.58 7.43 -3.84
C GLN A 104 6.33 6.13 -3.10
N VAL A 105 6.66 4.98 -3.69
CA VAL A 105 6.25 3.68 -3.14
C VAL A 105 7.47 2.93 -2.67
N ARG A 106 7.32 2.18 -1.57
CA ARG A 106 8.23 1.08 -1.26
C ARG A 106 7.43 -0.16 -0.90
N ILE A 107 7.85 -1.28 -1.45
CA ILE A 107 7.23 -2.59 -1.27
C ILE A 107 8.10 -3.41 -0.32
N PHE A 108 7.48 -3.92 0.74
CA PHE A 108 8.07 -4.83 1.71
C PHE A 108 7.40 -6.18 1.56
N VAL A 109 8.20 -7.24 1.49
CA VAL A 109 7.69 -8.61 1.49
C VAL A 109 8.00 -9.22 2.85
N LEU A 110 6.93 -9.56 3.59
CA LEU A 110 7.00 -10.22 4.88
C LEU A 110 6.49 -11.65 4.72
N PRO A 111 7.35 -12.68 4.87
CA PRO A 111 6.90 -14.05 4.80
C PRO A 111 5.82 -14.35 5.85
N ASP A 112 4.86 -15.23 5.54
CA ASP A 112 3.75 -15.59 6.45
C ASP A 112 4.20 -16.14 7.83
N TRP A 113 5.48 -16.54 7.96
CA TRP A 113 6.08 -17.04 9.19
C TRP A 113 6.79 -15.96 10.03
N ALA A 114 6.93 -14.75 9.53
CA ALA A 114 7.55 -13.65 10.26
C ALA A 114 6.55 -13.05 11.26
N ASP A 115 6.83 -13.21 12.56
CA ASP A 115 6.05 -12.61 13.66
C ASP A 115 6.21 -11.08 13.72
N GLU A 116 7.21 -10.53 13.03
CA GLU A 116 7.36 -9.08 12.86
C GLU A 116 6.26 -8.58 11.93
N GLY A 117 5.19 -8.07 12.53
CA GLY A 117 4.13 -7.39 11.79
C GLY A 117 4.64 -6.17 11.02
N CYS A 118 3.70 -5.39 10.49
CA CYS A 118 3.97 -4.27 9.59
C CYS A 118 4.79 -3.10 10.20
N GLU A 119 5.29 -3.25 11.42
CA GLU A 119 6.22 -2.34 12.10
C GLU A 119 7.52 -2.14 11.31
N ILE A 120 7.98 -3.12 10.54
CA ILE A 120 9.21 -2.99 9.73
C ILE A 120 9.12 -1.85 8.70
N ALA A 121 7.91 -1.57 8.21
CA ALA A 121 7.67 -0.52 7.22
C ALA A 121 7.58 0.87 7.86
N MET A 122 7.23 0.96 9.15
CA MET A 122 6.95 2.23 9.84
C MET A 122 8.14 3.21 9.87
N PRO A 123 9.39 2.79 10.13
CA PRO A 123 10.54 3.67 10.03
C PRO A 123 10.64 4.34 8.66
N TRP A 124 10.33 3.61 7.57
CA TRP A 124 10.34 4.20 6.24
C TRP A 124 9.14 5.13 6.01
N VAL A 125 7.94 4.73 6.40
CA VAL A 125 6.74 5.58 6.35
C VAL A 125 7.02 6.92 7.03
N LEU A 126 7.67 6.93 8.19
CA LEU A 126 7.90 8.14 8.99
C LEU A 126 9.18 8.91 8.62
N HIS A 127 10.24 8.24 8.15
CA HIS A 127 11.56 8.87 7.98
C HIS A 127 12.18 8.75 6.58
N GLY A 128 11.65 7.92 5.68
CA GLY A 128 12.03 7.90 4.26
C GLY A 128 13.43 7.41 3.92
N GLY A 129 14.03 6.51 4.70
CA GLY A 129 15.39 5.99 4.48
C GLY A 129 15.65 5.34 3.11
N ALA A 130 16.93 5.19 2.73
CA ALA A 130 17.36 4.55 1.48
C ALA A 130 17.39 3.02 1.61
N VAL A 131 16.43 2.33 0.98
CA VAL A 131 16.35 0.86 0.86
C VAL A 131 15.94 0.57 -0.60
N PRO A 132 16.17 -0.60 -1.19
CA PRO A 132 15.64 -0.90 -2.53
C PRO A 132 14.10 -0.76 -2.62
N LEU A 133 13.54 -0.56 -3.82
CA LEU A 133 12.09 -0.41 -4.03
C LEU A 133 11.31 -1.63 -3.54
N VAL A 134 11.86 -2.82 -3.74
CA VAL A 134 11.41 -4.08 -3.14
C VAL A 134 12.48 -4.51 -2.15
N SER A 135 12.11 -4.60 -0.87
CA SER A 135 12.99 -5.13 0.18
C SER A 135 12.41 -6.43 0.70
N GLU A 136 13.24 -7.45 0.77
CA GLU A 136 13.03 -8.55 1.71
C GLU A 136 13.22 -7.98 3.12
N ALA A 137 12.28 -8.24 4.02
CA ALA A 137 12.46 -7.94 5.43
C ALA A 137 13.62 -8.80 5.96
N ALA A 138 14.63 -8.17 6.55
CA ALA A 138 15.88 -8.79 6.98
C ALA A 138 15.74 -9.61 8.27
#